data_AF-A0A523T9Y0-F1
#
_entry.id   AF-A0A523T9Y0-F1
#
_cell.length_a   1.000
_cell.length_b   1.000
_cell.length_c   1.000
_cell.angle_alpha   90.00
_cell.angle_beta   90.00
_cell.angle_gamma   90.00
#
_symmetry.space_group_name_H-M   'P 1'
#
loop_
_entity.id
_entity.type
_entity.pdbx_description
1 polymer ?
#
loop_
_entity_poly.entity_id
_entity_poly.type
_entity_poly.pdbx_seq_one_letter_code
_entity_poly.pdbx_strand_id
1 'polypeptide(L)'
;LARNPLIISIVAGILISLVGVDIPSPASTFLHMLGGTTSAVAVFMLGAFLYGKKYANLPEAFGLSLLRIIFLPTLALATLTLFNLPTMEHSMLVLMHGMPVAVSLSVLSERYDFYKETIASVTLISSLGAIVYLNIWLFILGI
;
A
#
# COMPACT_ATOMS: atom_id res chain seq x y z
N LEU A 1 -6.43 7.90 19.25
CA LEU A 1 -5.54 6.81 18.76
C LEU A 1 -5.73 5.49 19.51
N ALA A 2 -5.80 5.48 20.85
CA ALA A 2 -5.91 4.27 21.68
C ALA A 2 -7.18 3.40 21.49
N ARG A 3 -8.10 3.76 20.58
CA ARG A 3 -9.25 2.95 20.19
C ARG A 3 -9.14 2.36 18.78
N ASN A 4 -8.08 2.68 18.04
CA ASN A 4 -7.89 2.15 16.70
C ASN A 4 -7.26 0.76 16.79
N PRO A 5 -8.00 -0.32 16.49
CA PRO A 5 -7.50 -1.68 16.64
C PRO A 5 -6.23 -1.93 15.81
N LEU A 6 -6.09 -1.29 14.65
CA LEU A 6 -4.88 -1.42 13.82
C LEU A 6 -3.65 -0.89 14.55
N ILE A 7 -3.74 0.29 15.17
CA ILE A 7 -2.63 0.88 15.92
C ILE A 7 -2.29 0.00 17.13
N ILE A 8 -3.31 -0.48 17.85
CA ILE A 8 -3.12 -1.34 19.02
C ILE A 8 -2.38 -2.62 18.62
N SER A 9 -2.77 -3.26 17.52
CA SER A 9 -2.12 -4.48 17.03
C SER A 9 -0.66 -4.26 16.64
N ILE A 10 -0.33 -3.16 15.95
CA ILE A 10 1.06 -2.82 15.59
C ILE A 10 1.90 -2.60 16.84
N VAL A 11 1.42 -1.79 17.78
CA VAL A 11 2.15 -1.49 19.02
C VAL A 11 2.36 -2.76 19.84
N ALA A 12 1.35 -3.62 19.96
CA ALA A 12 1.46 -4.89 20.66
C ALA A 12 2.52 -5.80 20.02
N GLY A 13 2.52 -5.93 18.68
CA GLY A 13 3.52 -6.73 17.96
C GLY A 13 4.94 -6.21 18.15
N ILE A 14 5.13 -4.88 18.11
CA ILE A 14 6.44 -4.26 18.37
C ILE A 14 6.90 -4.53 19.81
N LEU A 15 6.02 -4.36 20.79
CA LEU A 15 6.36 -4.61 22.19
C LEU A 15 6.74 -6.07 22.44
N ILE A 16 6.01 -7.03 21.87
CA ILE A 16 6.33 -8.45 21.98
C ILE A 16 7.70 -8.76 21.35
N SER A 17 7.97 -8.17 20.17
CA SER A 17 9.26 -8.31 19.47
C SER A 17 10.43 -7.74 20.29
N LEU A 18 10.25 -6.57 20.92
CA LEU A 18 11.28 -5.92 21.74
C LEU A 18 11.56 -6.66 23.05
N VAL A 19 10.53 -7.22 23.68
CA VAL A 19 10.68 -7.99 24.93
C VAL A 19 11.27 -9.38 24.66
N GLY A 20 11.19 -9.88 23.41
CA GLY A 20 11.71 -11.19 23.04
C GLY A 20 10.90 -12.34 23.63
N VAL A 21 9.60 -12.14 23.85
CA VAL A 21 8.73 -13.18 24.39
C VAL A 21 8.48 -14.24 23.33
N ASP A 22 8.82 -15.48 23.62
CA ASP A 22 8.47 -16.62 22.79
C ASP A 22 6.94 -16.82 22.77
N ILE A 23 6.34 -16.61 21.60
CA ILE A 23 4.91 -16.84 21.39
C ILE A 23 4.69 -18.36 21.28
N PRO A 24 3.75 -18.94 22.07
CA PRO A 24 3.44 -20.36 21.97
C PRO A 24 3.08 -20.77 20.53
N SER A 25 3.60 -21.93 20.10
CA SER A 25 3.45 -22.42 18.71
C SER A 25 2.02 -22.35 18.15
N PRO A 26 0.94 -22.73 18.90
CA PRO A 26 -0.42 -22.61 18.38
C PRO A 26 -0.83 -21.18 18.03
N ALA A 27 -0.46 -20.21 18.86
CA ALA A 27 -0.77 -18.79 18.63
C ALA A 27 0.04 -18.23 17.46
N SER A 28 1.34 -18.56 17.39
CA SER A 28 2.20 -18.12 16.28
C SER A 28 1.69 -18.63 14.93
N THR A 29 1.34 -19.92 14.83
CA THR A 29 0.81 -20.53 13.60
C THR A 29 -0.51 -19.87 13.19
N PHE A 30 -1.43 -19.67 14.13
CA PHE A 30 -2.70 -18.99 13.86
C PHE A 30 -2.50 -17.56 13.33
N LEU A 31 -1.63 -16.78 13.97
CA LEU A 31 -1.32 -15.41 13.53
C LEU A 31 -0.66 -15.39 12.14
N HIS A 32 0.23 -16.33 11.84
CA HIS A 32 0.83 -16.45 10.51
C HIS A 32 -0.20 -16.80 9.43
N MET A 33 -1.12 -17.71 9.72
CA MET A 33 -2.19 -18.06 8.79
C MET A 33 -3.12 -16.87 8.52
N LEU A 34 -3.54 -16.15 9.58
CA LEU A 34 -4.32 -14.92 9.43
C LEU A 34 -3.56 -13.87 8.60
N GLY A 35 -2.29 -13.63 8.92
CA GLY A 35 -1.44 -12.70 8.18
C GLY A 35 -1.33 -13.07 6.70
N GLY A 36 -1.12 -14.34 6.39
CA GLY A 36 -1.04 -14.86 5.01
C GLY A 36 -2.31 -14.63 4.19
N THR A 37 -3.49 -14.66 4.81
CA THR A 37 -4.77 -14.38 4.11
C THR A 37 -5.03 -12.90 3.89
N THR A 38 -4.31 -12.01 4.59
CA THR A 38 -4.63 -10.56 4.64
C THR A 38 -4.54 -9.90 3.26
N SER A 39 -3.55 -10.25 2.44
CA SER A 39 -3.39 -9.68 1.09
C SER A 39 -4.59 -10.00 0.20
N ALA A 40 -5.02 -11.27 0.16
CA ALA A 40 -6.16 -11.70 -0.64
C ALA A 40 -7.46 -11.01 -0.19
N VAL A 41 -7.70 -10.96 1.12
CA VAL A 41 -8.87 -10.27 1.69
C VAL A 41 -8.82 -8.77 1.39
N ALA A 42 -7.67 -8.12 1.48
CA ALA A 42 -7.51 -6.70 1.21
C ALA A 42 -7.83 -6.35 -0.24
N VAL A 43 -7.33 -7.12 -1.21
CA VAL A 43 -7.62 -6.91 -2.64
C VAL A 43 -9.10 -7.17 -2.95
N PHE A 44 -9.68 -8.23 -2.38
CA PHE A 44 -11.11 -8.52 -2.52
C PHE A 44 -11.98 -7.39 -1.96
N MET A 45 -11.66 -6.89 -0.76
CA MET A 45 -12.35 -5.76 -0.14
C MET A 45 -12.17 -4.46 -0.93
N LEU A 46 -10.99 -4.22 -1.51
CA LEU A 46 -10.79 -3.10 -2.42
C LEU A 46 -11.72 -3.19 -3.63
N GLY A 47 -11.85 -4.37 -4.25
CA GLY A 47 -12.81 -4.61 -5.34
C GLY A 47 -14.25 -4.34 -4.91
N ALA A 48 -14.66 -4.87 -3.76
CA ALA A 48 -15.98 -4.62 -3.18
C ALA A 48 -16.23 -3.14 -2.88
N PHE A 49 -15.20 -2.41 -2.43
CA PHE A 49 -15.29 -0.98 -2.16
C PHE A 49 -15.43 -0.13 -3.44
N LEU A 50 -14.78 -0.54 -4.53
CA LEU A 50 -14.86 0.13 -5.83
C LEU A 50 -16.17 -0.20 -6.57
N TYR A 51 -16.85 -1.29 -6.20
CA TYR A 51 -18.12 -1.66 -6.82
C TYR A 51 -19.18 -0.57 -6.64
N GLY A 52 -19.89 -0.26 -7.72
CA GLY A 52 -20.97 0.75 -7.72
C GLY A 52 -20.50 2.20 -7.59
N LYS A 53 -19.18 2.47 -7.56
CA LYS A 53 -18.64 3.82 -7.58
C LYS A 53 -18.80 4.45 -8.97
N LYS A 54 -19.08 5.76 -8.99
CA LYS A 54 -19.02 6.57 -10.21
C LYS A 54 -17.58 6.96 -10.48
N TYR A 55 -17.17 6.78 -11.73
CA TYR A 55 -15.84 7.15 -12.21
C TYR A 55 -15.96 8.40 -13.08
N ALA A 56 -15.33 9.47 -12.62
CA ALA A 56 -15.29 10.74 -13.34
C ALA A 56 -13.86 11.28 -13.41
N ASN A 57 -13.67 12.31 -14.25
CA ASN A 57 -12.41 13.02 -14.43
C ASN A 57 -11.23 12.09 -14.75
N LEU A 58 -11.46 11.08 -15.59
CA LEU A 58 -10.48 10.06 -15.97
C LEU A 58 -9.11 10.63 -16.40
N PRO A 59 -9.02 11.70 -17.22
CA PRO A 59 -7.73 12.29 -17.59
C PRO A 59 -6.96 12.86 -16.40
N GLU A 60 -7.66 13.56 -15.50
CA GLU A 60 -7.07 14.11 -14.28
C GLU A 60 -6.64 12.98 -13.33
N ALA A 61 -7.51 11.98 -13.14
CA ALA A 61 -7.22 10.82 -12.32
C ALA A 61 -6.03 10.01 -12.85
N PHE A 62 -5.88 9.90 -14.17
CA PHE A 62 -4.72 9.29 -14.81
C PHE A 62 -3.44 10.09 -14.55
N GLY A 63 -3.49 11.42 -14.69
CA GLY A 63 -2.36 12.30 -14.37
C GLY A 63 -1.93 12.19 -12.90
N LEU A 64 -2.88 12.22 -11.96
CA LEU A 64 -2.62 12.03 -10.53
C LEU A 64 -2.06 10.63 -10.23
N SER A 65 -2.54 9.60 -10.94
CA SER A 65 -2.01 8.24 -10.80
C SER A 65 -0.56 8.16 -11.29
N LEU A 66 -0.22 8.82 -12.41
CA LEU A 66 1.16 8.84 -12.91
C LEU A 66 2.15 9.49 -11.93
N LEU A 67 1.73 10.55 -11.23
CA LEU A 67 2.54 11.14 -10.15
C LEU A 67 2.83 10.11 -9.05
N ARG A 68 1.84 9.27 -8.70
CA ARG A 68 2.05 8.18 -7.74
C ARG A 68 2.98 7.08 -8.29
N ILE A 69 2.78 6.69 -9.54
CA ILE A 69 3.41 5.52 -10.16
C ILE A 69 4.86 5.77 -10.56
N ILE A 70 5.16 7.00 -11.01
CA ILE A 70 6.48 7.34 -11.57
C ILE A 70 7.19 8.29 -10.63
N PHE A 71 6.58 9.42 -10.28
CA PHE A 71 7.28 10.50 -9.58
C PHE A 71 7.72 10.13 -8.16
N LEU A 72 6.87 9.44 -7.38
CA LEU A 72 7.25 9.00 -6.03
C LEU A 72 8.37 7.95 -6.02
N PRO A 73 8.32 6.87 -6.83
CA PRO A 73 9.39 5.89 -6.90
C PRO A 73 10.69 6.44 -7.48
N THR A 74 10.64 7.32 -8.49
CA THR A 74 11.85 7.94 -9.03
C THR A 74 12.51 8.84 -7.99
N LEU A 75 11.72 9.59 -7.21
CA LEU A 75 12.24 10.40 -6.12
C LEU A 75 12.83 9.51 -5.01
N ALA A 76 12.19 8.40 -4.67
CA ALA A 76 12.73 7.41 -3.75
C ALA A 76 14.07 6.85 -4.27
N LEU A 77 14.13 6.42 -5.53
CA LEU A 77 15.37 5.93 -6.14
C LEU A 77 16.49 6.99 -6.11
N ALA A 78 16.19 8.23 -6.48
CA ALA A 78 17.17 9.31 -6.51
C ALA A 78 17.67 9.68 -5.10
N THR A 79 16.79 9.67 -4.10
CA THR A 79 17.18 9.96 -2.71
C THR A 79 17.95 8.81 -2.10
N LEU A 80 17.51 7.57 -2.28
CA LEU A 80 18.12 6.40 -1.64
C LEU A 80 19.47 6.04 -2.26
N THR A 81 19.69 6.33 -3.56
CA THR A 81 21.02 6.24 -4.18
C THR A 81 22.01 7.22 -3.55
N LEU A 82 21.57 8.41 -3.11
CA LEU A 82 22.42 9.37 -2.39
C LEU A 82 22.81 8.87 -0.99
N PHE A 83 21.95 8.10 -0.33
CA PHE A 83 22.20 7.56 1.01
C PHE A 83 22.97 6.22 1.02
N ASN A 84 23.29 5.66 -0.15
CA ASN A 84 24.11 4.47 -0.33
C ASN A 84 23.65 3.26 0.52
N LEU A 85 22.33 3.02 0.55
CA LEU A 85 21.70 1.91 1.26
C LEU A 85 22.05 0.55 0.63
N PRO A 86 22.02 -0.55 1.40
CA PRO A 86 22.20 -1.87 0.83
C PRO A 86 21.07 -2.20 -0.17
N THR A 87 21.40 -3.02 -1.17
CA THR A 87 20.60 -3.22 -2.37
C THR A 87 19.18 -3.71 -2.10
N MET A 88 19.00 -4.53 -1.06
CA MET A 88 17.69 -5.11 -0.74
C MET A 88 16.73 -4.05 -0.16
N GLU A 89 17.19 -3.31 0.84
CA GLU A 89 16.45 -2.24 1.50
C GLU A 89 16.13 -1.12 0.53
N HIS A 90 17.09 -0.78 -0.33
CA HIS A 90 16.91 0.19 -1.40
C HIS A 90 15.72 -0.16 -2.30
N SER A 91 15.70 -1.38 -2.84
CA SER A 91 14.63 -1.81 -3.73
C SER A 91 13.29 -1.97 -3.03
N MET A 92 13.27 -2.48 -1.79
CA MET A 92 12.05 -2.54 -0.98
C MET A 92 11.42 -1.15 -0.84
N LEU A 93 12.21 -0.14 -0.47
CA LEU A 93 11.70 1.22 -0.26
C LEU A 93 11.20 1.86 -1.57
N VAL A 94 11.91 1.67 -2.69
CA VAL A 94 11.44 2.15 -4.00
C VAL A 94 10.09 1.52 -4.36
N LEU A 95 9.94 0.20 -4.19
CA LEU A 95 8.69 -0.51 -4.45
C LEU A 95 7.56 -0.05 -3.52
N MET A 96 7.85 0.18 -2.23
CA MET A 96 6.88 0.73 -1.28
C MET A 96 6.35 2.10 -1.72
N HIS A 97 7.23 2.96 -2.27
CA HIS A 97 6.82 4.24 -2.84
C HIS A 97 6.05 4.11 -4.15
N GLY A 98 6.18 2.98 -4.85
CA GLY A 98 5.42 2.65 -6.06
C GLY A 98 4.05 2.06 -5.79
N MET A 99 3.73 1.71 -4.54
CA MET A 99 2.46 1.07 -4.23
C MET A 99 1.24 1.92 -4.66
N PRO A 100 0.14 1.26 -5.10
CA PRO A 100 -1.07 1.94 -5.51
C PRO A 100 -1.68 2.75 -4.37
N VAL A 101 -2.62 3.62 -4.71
CA VAL A 101 -3.29 4.47 -3.73
C VAL A 101 -4.05 3.62 -2.70
N ALA A 102 -3.89 3.97 -1.43
CA ALA A 102 -4.52 3.25 -0.33
C ALA A 102 -6.04 3.43 -0.34
N VAL A 103 -6.78 2.35 -0.07
CA VAL A 103 -8.26 2.35 0.08
C VAL A 103 -8.72 3.38 1.10
N SER A 104 -7.93 3.61 2.15
CA SER A 104 -8.21 4.59 3.20
C SER A 104 -8.40 6.01 2.64
N LEU A 105 -7.70 6.38 1.57
CA LEU A 105 -7.88 7.69 0.94
C LEU A 105 -9.28 7.80 0.30
N SER A 106 -9.77 6.71 -0.31
CA SER A 106 -11.12 6.67 -0.86
C SER A 106 -12.21 6.65 0.22
N VAL A 107 -11.96 6.00 1.36
CA VAL A 107 -12.86 6.09 2.52
C VAL A 107 -12.90 7.52 3.06
N LEU A 108 -11.75 8.17 3.13
CA LEU A 108 -11.63 9.52 3.66
C LEU A 108 -12.28 10.57 2.74
N SER A 109 -12.13 10.41 1.43
CA SER A 109 -12.77 11.26 0.42
C SER A 109 -14.29 11.17 0.50
N GLU A 110 -14.82 9.98 0.71
CA GLU A 110 -16.25 9.76 0.91
C GLU A 110 -16.75 10.36 2.22
N ARG A 111 -15.99 10.17 3.30
CA ARG A 111 -16.31 10.68 4.64
C ARG A 111 -16.33 12.21 4.70
N TYR A 112 -15.42 12.89 4.01
CA TYR A 112 -15.28 14.36 4.04
C TYR A 112 -15.86 15.07 2.82
N ASP A 113 -16.59 14.37 1.97
CA ASP A 113 -17.22 14.94 0.78
C ASP A 113 -16.27 15.67 -0.19
N PHE A 114 -15.09 15.09 -0.41
CA PHE A 114 -14.00 15.71 -1.16
C PHE A 114 -13.57 14.85 -2.34
N TYR A 115 -13.75 15.31 -3.59
CA TYR A 115 -13.32 14.64 -4.83
C TYR A 115 -13.55 13.12 -4.88
N LYS A 116 -14.71 12.64 -4.41
CA LYS A 116 -15.02 11.21 -4.27
C LYS A 116 -14.79 10.42 -5.55
N GLU A 117 -15.34 10.91 -6.66
CA GLU A 117 -15.31 10.23 -7.96
C GLU A 117 -13.90 10.25 -8.55
N THR A 118 -13.18 11.37 -8.46
CA THR A 118 -11.79 11.47 -8.92
C THR A 118 -10.88 10.53 -8.12
N ILE A 119 -11.00 10.50 -6.78
CA ILE A 119 -10.18 9.64 -5.91
C ILE A 119 -10.51 8.16 -6.13
N ALA A 120 -11.77 7.81 -6.39
CA ALA A 120 -12.16 6.46 -6.79
C ALA A 120 -11.51 6.05 -8.13
N SER A 121 -11.54 6.94 -9.14
CA SER A 121 -10.86 6.74 -10.43
C SER A 121 -9.34 6.57 -10.26
N VAL A 122 -8.68 7.41 -9.45
CA VAL A 122 -7.24 7.31 -9.16
C VAL A 122 -6.90 5.97 -8.49
N THR A 123 -7.72 5.56 -7.51
CA THR A 123 -7.52 4.28 -6.82
C THR A 123 -7.64 3.12 -7.81
N LEU A 124 -8.68 3.10 -8.65
CA LEU A 124 -8.85 2.07 -9.69
C LEU A 124 -7.67 2.03 -10.67
N ILE A 125 -7.30 3.18 -11.25
CA ILE A 125 -6.22 3.27 -12.25
C ILE A 125 -4.89 2.83 -11.64
N SER A 126 -4.53 3.33 -10.46
CA SER A 126 -3.28 2.97 -9.80
C SER A 126 -3.23 1.50 -9.36
N SER A 127 -4.35 0.92 -8.92
CA SER A 127 -4.43 -0.49 -8.54
C SER A 127 -4.36 -1.44 -9.73
N LEU A 128 -5.12 -1.18 -10.82
CA LEU A 128 -5.06 -2.01 -12.02
C LEU A 128 -3.70 -1.86 -12.73
N GLY A 129 -3.19 -0.63 -12.79
CA GLY A 129 -1.87 -0.35 -13.36
C GLY A 129 -0.74 -1.08 -12.64
N ALA A 130 -0.90 -1.40 -11.35
CA ALA A 130 0.13 -2.02 -10.51
C ALA A 130 0.61 -3.36 -11.07
N ILE A 131 -0.28 -4.09 -11.76
CA ILE A 131 0.05 -5.34 -12.45
C ILE A 131 1.14 -5.11 -13.50
N VAL A 132 1.20 -3.93 -14.11
CA VAL A 132 2.16 -3.60 -15.15
C VAL A 132 3.35 -2.84 -14.57
N TYR A 133 3.12 -1.69 -13.93
CA TYR A 133 4.22 -0.80 -13.57
C TYR A 133 5.11 -1.32 -12.43
N LEU A 134 4.58 -2.14 -11.50
CA LEU A 134 5.44 -2.71 -10.45
C LEU A 134 6.42 -3.72 -11.03
N ASN A 135 6.02 -4.50 -12.04
CA ASN A 135 6.92 -5.38 -12.76
C ASN A 135 8.00 -4.60 -13.52
N ILE A 136 7.66 -3.44 -14.09
CA ILE A 136 8.65 -2.54 -14.70
C ILE A 136 9.65 -2.05 -13.65
N TRP A 137 9.19 -1.64 -12.48
CA TRP A 137 10.08 -1.22 -11.39
C TRP A 137 10.97 -2.34 -10.88
N LEU A 138 10.44 -3.55 -10.70
CA LEU A 138 11.22 -4.74 -10.35
C LEU A 138 12.33 -5.00 -11.37
N PHE A 139 12.00 -4.94 -12.66
CA PHE A 139 12.97 -5.10 -13.74
C PHE A 139 14.06 -4.01 -13.71
N ILE A 140 13.68 -2.74 -13.49
CA ILE A 140 14.63 -1.62 -13.38
C ILE A 140 15.58 -1.80 -12.18
N LEU A 141 15.06 -2.30 -11.06
CA LEU A 141 15.83 -2.54 -9.84
C LEU A 141 16.71 -3.81 -9.92
N GLY A 142 16.55 -4.62 -10.97
CA GLY A 142 17.32 -5.85 -11.18
C GLY A 142 16.98 -6.96 -10.19
N ILE A 143 15.73 -6.99 -9.69
CA ILE A 143 15.19 -8.06 -8.83
C ILE A 143 14.11 -8.82 -9.59
#